data_AF-A0AAE9IR46-F1
#
_entry.id   AF-A0AAE9IR46-F1
#
_cell.length_a   1.000
_cell.length_b   1.000
_cell.length_c   1.000
_cell.angle_alpha   90.00
_cell.angle_beta   90.00
_cell.angle_gamma   90.00
#
_symmetry.space_group_name_H-M   'P 1'
#
loop_
_entity.id
_entity.type
_entity.pdbx_description
1 polymer ?
#
loop_
_entity_poly.entity_id
_entity_poly.type
_entity_poly.pdbx_seq_one_letter_code
_entity_poly.pdbx_strand_id
1 'polypeptide(L)'
;MEHENDKDPSRIANKSDMISLIKFIGGFEKWNELNEDCRMAVVKFLEYKDRCKLGICSKRDYETVKSTPLDVYKISIYDNEKYHYSFREEDFDNVVVEVQLHHDFNSGKRFELIFSQLGEDTQIQWYQYIPKQRPKNRSLVLKSCNYYEEAVKFAEKWMKKCNFELKDIKIEMKNYPMDKSKIKSLPKCKCIRIGSDDVETFRWWLQKVPNQLKDVELVALDADREVFTIPSDLLNAPQIMQTSDFYFWCRAEFSDEQLLNLKASSLSFDCVNITDGGINEYIKRWINGKGVPKFKRALLWGNKARDYAELTRGLEYRQWDAAFEEEAAGFCGDFERVCGRGNCVQIYSKIDPYESLTLNVSSDCVAIYWTGHKHEYNGRTYSDYSIP
;
A
#
# COMPACT_ATOMS: atom_id res chain seq x y z
N MET A 1 16.54 -25.16 52.31
CA MET A 1 15.49 -26.04 51.76
C MET A 1 14.33 -25.13 51.39
N GLU A 2 14.51 -24.34 50.35
CA GLU A 2 14.23 -24.73 48.95
C GLU A 2 12.74 -25.01 48.75
N HIS A 3 12.03 -23.97 48.33
CA HIS A 3 11.04 -24.14 47.27
C HIS A 3 11.32 -23.03 46.25
N GLU A 4 12.30 -23.31 45.40
CA GLU A 4 12.42 -22.64 44.11
C GLU A 4 11.08 -22.81 43.38
N ASN A 5 10.45 -21.67 43.09
CA ASN A 5 9.29 -21.61 42.23
C ASN A 5 9.73 -22.01 40.82
N ASP A 6 9.45 -23.26 40.48
CA ASP A 6 9.52 -23.80 39.14
C ASP A 6 8.43 -23.13 38.27
N LYS A 7 8.68 -21.87 37.88
CA LYS A 7 7.86 -21.17 36.91
C LYS A 7 8.39 -21.52 35.53
N ASP A 8 7.74 -22.51 34.92
CA ASP A 8 7.83 -22.78 33.50
C ASP A 8 7.70 -21.46 32.70
N PRO A 9 8.78 -20.99 32.04
CA PRO A 9 8.78 -19.74 31.28
C PRO A 9 7.84 -19.76 30.08
N SER A 10 7.27 -20.92 29.73
CA SER A 10 6.41 -21.12 28.55
C SER A 10 4.91 -21.05 28.84
N ARG A 11 4.50 -20.91 30.12
CA ARG A 11 3.07 -20.84 30.46
C ARG A 11 2.43 -19.56 29.92
N ILE A 12 1.65 -19.71 28.85
CA ILE A 12 0.80 -18.65 28.31
C ILE A 12 -0.29 -18.31 29.36
N ALA A 13 -0.39 -17.03 29.73
CA ALA A 13 -1.35 -16.55 30.71
C ALA A 13 -2.78 -16.86 30.27
N ASN A 14 -3.57 -17.47 31.16
CA ASN A 14 -4.96 -17.81 30.87
C ASN A 14 -5.91 -16.64 31.24
N LYS A 15 -7.20 -16.77 30.91
CA LYS A 15 -8.21 -15.73 31.18
C LYS A 15 -8.38 -15.42 32.67
N SER A 16 -8.18 -16.40 33.55
CA SER A 16 -8.22 -16.23 35.01
C SER A 16 -7.00 -15.46 35.52
N ASP A 17 -5.82 -15.72 34.96
CA ASP A 17 -4.59 -14.98 35.23
C ASP A 17 -4.76 -13.50 34.83
N MET A 18 -5.38 -13.21 33.67
CA MET A 18 -5.71 -11.85 33.23
C MET A 18 -6.71 -11.14 34.16
N ILE A 19 -7.79 -11.82 34.56
CA ILE A 19 -8.79 -11.25 35.49
C ILE A 19 -8.16 -10.97 36.86
N SER A 20 -7.31 -11.87 37.35
CA SER A 20 -6.60 -11.70 38.62
C SER A 20 -5.60 -10.54 38.55
N LEU A 21 -4.92 -10.39 37.41
CA LEU A 21 -4.04 -9.26 37.14
C LEU A 21 -4.81 -7.93 37.09
N ILE A 22 -5.95 -7.88 36.39
CA ILE A 22 -6.82 -6.69 36.33
C ILE A 22 -7.30 -6.30 37.73
N LYS A 23 -7.72 -7.29 38.53
CA LYS A 23 -8.15 -7.09 39.92
C LYS A 23 -7.01 -6.65 40.83
N PHE A 24 -5.80 -7.19 40.63
CA PHE A 24 -4.60 -6.84 41.39
C PHE A 24 -4.11 -5.41 41.08
N ILE A 25 -4.12 -5.04 39.81
CA ILE A 25 -3.75 -3.70 39.32
C ILE A 25 -4.75 -2.66 39.84
N GLY A 26 -6.01 -3.04 40.10
CA GLY A 26 -7.01 -2.13 40.69
C GLY A 26 -7.38 -0.97 39.75
N GLY A 27 -7.25 -1.17 38.43
CA GLY A 27 -7.36 -0.08 37.46
C GLY A 27 -6.15 0.88 37.52
N PHE A 28 -6.40 2.18 37.61
CA PHE A 28 -5.33 3.19 37.69
C PHE A 28 -4.92 3.55 39.13
N GLU A 29 -5.54 2.95 40.15
CA GLU A 29 -5.23 3.26 41.56
C GLU A 29 -3.75 3.05 41.90
N LYS A 30 -3.15 1.98 41.36
CA LYS A 30 -1.72 1.65 41.54
C LYS A 30 -0.83 2.14 40.42
N TRP A 31 -1.30 3.04 39.55
CA TRP A 31 -0.52 3.55 38.41
C TRP A 31 0.84 4.13 38.81
N ASN A 32 0.88 4.79 39.96
CA ASN A 32 2.10 5.39 40.50
C ASN A 32 3.09 4.36 41.07
N GLU A 33 2.60 3.18 41.44
CA GLU A 33 3.40 2.05 41.96
C GLU A 33 4.03 1.23 40.84
N LEU A 34 3.51 1.32 39.61
CA LEU A 34 4.07 0.62 38.46
C LEU A 34 5.48 1.14 38.13
N ASN A 35 6.37 0.22 37.77
CA ASN A 35 7.68 0.56 37.19
C ASN A 35 7.51 1.07 35.74
N GLU A 36 8.57 1.63 35.17
CA GLU A 36 8.51 2.22 33.83
C GLU A 36 8.16 1.19 32.74
N ASP A 37 8.67 -0.04 32.80
CA ASP A 37 8.39 -1.06 31.79
C ASP A 37 6.90 -1.42 31.74
N CYS A 38 6.26 -1.61 32.90
CA CYS A 38 4.83 -1.86 33.01
C CYS A 38 4.02 -0.65 32.50
N ARG A 39 4.45 0.56 32.83
CA ARG A 39 3.77 1.79 32.37
C ARG A 39 3.88 1.94 30.86
N MET A 40 5.05 1.72 30.28
CA MET A 40 5.26 1.70 28.83
C MET A 40 4.41 0.61 28.15
N ALA A 41 4.29 -0.57 28.75
CA ALA A 41 3.45 -1.65 28.22
C ALA A 41 1.98 -1.23 28.17
N VAL A 42 1.45 -0.56 29.19
CA VAL A 42 0.08 0.00 29.18
C VAL A 42 -0.05 1.09 28.11
N VAL A 43 0.90 2.04 28.06
CA VAL A 43 0.87 3.16 27.11
C VAL A 43 0.86 2.67 25.66
N LYS A 44 1.53 1.56 25.33
CA LYS A 44 1.50 0.96 23.99
C LYS A 44 0.08 0.73 23.46
N PHE A 45 -0.85 0.35 24.34
CA PHE A 45 -2.25 0.08 24.00
C PHE A 45 -3.17 1.31 24.06
N LEU A 46 -2.68 2.46 24.53
CA LEU A 46 -3.47 3.69 24.56
C LEU A 46 -3.51 4.36 23.18
N GLU A 47 -4.70 4.83 22.81
CA GLU A 47 -4.89 5.67 21.63
C GLU A 47 -4.18 7.02 21.80
N TYR A 48 -3.83 7.66 20.68
CA TYR A 48 -3.10 8.93 20.71
C TYR A 48 -3.76 10.00 21.59
N LYS A 49 -5.10 10.12 21.55
CA LYS A 49 -5.84 11.09 22.36
C LYS A 49 -5.69 10.83 23.86
N ASP A 50 -5.69 9.58 24.27
CA ASP A 50 -5.56 9.22 25.68
C ASP A 50 -4.11 9.32 26.16
N ARG A 51 -3.13 9.02 25.29
CA ARG A 51 -1.72 9.35 25.55
C ARG A 51 -1.51 10.84 25.78
N CYS A 52 -2.15 11.70 24.98
CA CYS A 52 -2.08 13.16 25.17
C CYS A 52 -2.65 13.59 26.52
N LYS A 53 -3.78 13.03 26.96
CA LYS A 53 -4.36 13.30 28.28
C LYS A 53 -3.46 12.80 29.40
N LEU A 54 -2.89 11.61 29.26
CA LEU A 54 -1.97 11.05 30.26
C LEU A 54 -0.71 11.91 30.39
N GLY A 55 -0.14 12.36 29.27
CA GLY A 55 1.08 13.16 29.25
C GLY A 55 0.97 14.54 29.92
N ILE A 56 -0.25 15.05 30.17
CA ILE A 56 -0.44 16.31 30.90
C ILE A 56 -0.67 16.09 32.41
N CYS A 57 -0.84 14.86 32.88
CA CYS A 57 -1.14 14.55 34.27
C CYS A 57 0.08 14.78 35.21
N SER A 58 1.29 14.43 34.75
CA SER A 58 2.52 14.64 35.52
C SER A 58 3.77 14.63 34.63
N LYS A 59 4.90 15.12 35.17
CA LYS A 59 6.21 15.03 34.48
C LYS A 59 6.62 13.58 34.20
N ARG A 60 6.33 12.66 35.13
CA ARG A 60 6.64 11.24 34.98
C ARG A 60 5.81 10.63 33.87
N ASP A 61 4.51 10.89 33.83
CA ASP A 61 3.62 10.45 32.75
C ASP A 61 4.04 11.00 31.39
N TYR A 62 4.41 12.28 31.33
CA TYR A 62 4.92 12.92 30.12
C TYR A 62 6.13 12.16 29.56
N GLU A 63 7.13 11.87 30.40
CA GLU A 63 8.32 11.15 29.96
C GLU A 63 8.01 9.69 29.58
N THR A 64 7.13 9.00 30.31
CA THR A 64 6.66 7.64 29.91
C THR A 64 5.97 7.68 28.54
N VAL A 65 5.06 8.64 28.29
CA VAL A 65 4.35 8.77 27.01
C VAL A 65 5.32 9.10 25.87
N LYS A 66 6.27 10.01 26.13
CA LYS A 66 7.27 10.46 25.16
C LYS A 66 8.28 9.38 24.80
N SER A 67 8.65 8.53 25.76
CA SER A 67 9.60 7.41 25.54
C SER A 67 8.95 6.18 24.92
N THR A 68 7.62 6.07 24.98
CA THR A 68 6.88 4.94 24.41
C THR A 68 6.51 5.19 22.95
N PRO A 69 6.96 4.35 21.99
CA PRO A 69 6.61 4.51 20.59
C PRO A 69 5.09 4.53 20.36
N LEU A 70 4.65 5.43 19.48
CA LEU A 70 3.27 5.52 19.02
C LEU A 70 3.02 4.52 17.90
N ASP A 71 1.84 3.90 17.86
CA ASP A 71 1.43 3.13 16.69
C ASP A 71 0.88 4.10 15.63
N VAL A 72 1.67 4.32 14.58
CA VAL A 72 1.28 5.11 13.41
C VAL A 72 1.18 4.13 12.25
N TYR A 73 -0.02 4.02 11.69
CA TYR A 73 -0.28 3.08 10.60
C TYR A 73 0.34 3.57 9.29
N LYS A 74 0.04 4.82 8.92
CA LYS A 74 0.44 5.42 7.65
C LYS A 74 0.86 6.87 7.80
N ILE A 75 1.84 7.27 6.99
CA ILE A 75 2.17 8.68 6.76
C ILE A 75 2.13 8.93 5.25
N SER A 76 1.41 9.97 4.86
CA SER A 76 1.32 10.44 3.47
C SER A 76 1.90 11.84 3.36
N ILE A 77 2.69 12.09 2.32
CA ILE A 77 3.22 13.41 1.95
C ILE A 77 2.92 13.60 0.46
N TYR A 78 2.25 14.69 0.08
CA TYR A 78 1.92 14.94 -1.32
C TYR A 78 1.79 16.43 -1.64
N ASP A 79 2.15 16.77 -2.87
CA ASP A 79 2.14 18.14 -3.39
C ASP A 79 0.77 18.54 -3.94
N ASN A 80 0.45 19.83 -3.79
CA ASN A 80 -0.58 20.56 -4.53
C ASN A 80 -1.97 19.90 -4.48
N GLU A 81 -2.39 19.53 -3.27
CA GLU A 81 -3.75 19.07 -3.04
C GLU A 81 -4.74 20.20 -3.36
N LYS A 82 -5.72 19.88 -4.21
CA LYS A 82 -6.68 20.84 -4.78
C LYS A 82 -8.03 20.79 -4.09
N TYR A 83 -8.34 19.72 -3.36
CA TYR A 83 -9.64 19.56 -2.69
C TYR A 83 -9.77 20.35 -1.37
N HIS A 84 -8.90 21.33 -1.17
CA HIS A 84 -8.80 22.17 0.04
C HIS A 84 -9.42 23.56 -0.12
N TYR A 85 -10.47 23.68 -0.94
CA TYR A 85 -11.18 24.94 -1.24
C TYR A 85 -11.67 25.74 -0.02
N SER A 86 -11.74 25.14 1.17
CA SER A 86 -12.13 25.89 2.38
C SER A 86 -11.00 26.69 3.00
N PHE A 87 -9.75 26.56 2.56
CA PHE A 87 -8.63 27.39 3.01
C PHE A 87 -8.36 28.59 2.10
N ARG A 88 -8.44 28.38 0.77
CA ARG A 88 -8.37 29.40 -0.27
C ARG A 88 -9.26 28.99 -1.43
N GLU A 89 -9.91 29.96 -2.08
CA GLU A 89 -10.74 29.72 -3.26
C GLU A 89 -9.90 29.42 -4.52
N GLU A 90 -8.68 29.94 -4.57
CA GLU A 90 -7.73 29.74 -5.65
C GLU A 90 -6.75 28.60 -5.32
N ASP A 91 -6.33 27.86 -6.37
CA ASP A 91 -5.23 26.89 -6.29
C ASP A 91 -3.97 27.59 -5.77
N PHE A 92 -3.26 26.95 -4.84
CA PHE A 92 -2.00 27.45 -4.30
C PHE A 92 -1.02 26.30 -4.06
N ASP A 93 0.26 26.60 -4.18
CA ASP A 93 1.31 25.62 -3.93
C ASP A 93 1.31 25.20 -2.46
N ASN A 94 1.23 23.90 -2.24
CA ASN A 94 1.16 23.35 -0.89
C ASN A 94 1.75 21.94 -0.81
N VAL A 95 2.12 21.55 0.41
CA VAL A 95 2.44 20.17 0.76
C VAL A 95 1.48 19.76 1.85
N VAL A 96 0.80 18.63 1.67
CA VAL A 96 -0.03 18.03 2.69
C VAL A 96 0.73 16.91 3.37
N VAL A 97 0.71 16.91 4.70
CA VAL A 97 1.18 15.77 5.50
C VAL A 97 0.01 15.19 6.27
N GLU A 98 -0.32 13.94 5.95
CA GLU A 98 -1.35 13.16 6.64
C GLU A 98 -0.70 12.13 7.55
N VAL A 99 -1.21 12.03 8.78
CA VAL A 99 -0.82 10.98 9.74
C VAL A 99 -2.06 10.18 10.10
N GLN A 100 -2.04 8.90 9.78
CA GLN A 100 -3.11 7.96 10.05
C GLN A 100 -2.67 6.97 11.14
N LEU A 101 -3.47 6.89 12.21
CA LEU A 101 -3.16 6.12 13.42
C LEU A 101 -3.83 4.75 13.44
N HIS A 102 -4.69 4.45 12.46
CA HIS A 102 -5.47 3.22 12.42
C HIS A 102 -5.57 2.71 10.98
N HIS A 103 -5.59 1.40 10.77
CA HIS A 103 -5.61 0.79 9.44
C HIS A 103 -6.87 1.16 8.62
N ASP A 104 -8.02 1.27 9.29
CA ASP A 104 -9.27 1.74 8.66
C ASP A 104 -9.25 3.25 8.46
N PHE A 105 -9.23 3.68 7.20
CA PHE A 105 -9.29 5.06 6.77
C PHE A 105 -10.54 5.79 7.28
N ASN A 106 -11.68 5.08 7.33
CA ASN A 106 -12.98 5.65 7.71
C ASN A 106 -13.15 5.79 9.22
N SER A 107 -12.22 5.27 10.02
CA SER A 107 -12.23 5.42 11.48
C SER A 107 -12.11 6.88 11.96
N GLY A 108 -11.71 7.81 11.08
CA GLY A 108 -11.45 9.20 11.42
C GLY A 108 -10.23 9.39 12.33
N LYS A 109 -9.48 8.33 12.64
CA LYS A 109 -8.25 8.37 13.45
C LYS A 109 -7.05 8.82 12.62
N ARG A 110 -7.18 10.01 12.04
CA ARG A 110 -6.16 10.67 11.24
C ARG A 110 -6.23 12.18 11.43
N PHE A 111 -5.18 12.86 11.02
CA PHE A 111 -5.19 14.31 10.87
C PHE A 111 -4.24 14.70 9.73
N GLU A 112 -4.52 15.84 9.13
CA GLU A 112 -3.75 16.43 8.05
C GLU A 112 -3.30 17.84 8.45
N LEU A 113 -2.10 18.20 8.02
CA LEU A 113 -1.60 19.57 8.06
C LEU A 113 -1.20 19.97 6.64
N ILE A 114 -1.56 21.20 6.26
CA ILE A 114 -1.24 21.80 4.97
C ILE A 114 -0.16 22.84 5.19
N PHE A 115 0.93 22.75 4.44
CA PHE A 115 2.08 23.64 4.49
C PHE A 115 2.11 24.45 3.20
N SER A 116 2.21 25.77 3.30
CA SER A 116 2.34 26.65 2.15
C SER A 116 3.23 27.85 2.46
N GLN A 117 3.79 28.47 1.42
CA GLN A 117 4.64 29.65 1.58
C GLN A 117 3.79 30.92 1.80
N LEU A 118 4.21 31.77 2.74
CA LEU A 118 3.63 33.08 3.05
C LEU A 118 4.75 34.13 3.12
N GLY A 119 5.12 34.72 1.98
CA GLY A 119 6.32 35.55 1.90
C GLY A 119 7.57 34.74 2.21
N GLU A 120 8.39 35.20 3.16
CA GLU A 120 9.56 34.46 3.66
C GLU A 120 9.23 33.42 4.73
N ASP A 121 7.97 33.38 5.18
CA ASP A 121 7.49 32.53 6.26
C ASP A 121 6.73 31.31 5.73
N THR A 122 6.60 30.26 6.54
CA THR A 122 5.74 29.10 6.24
C THR A 122 4.42 29.23 6.99
N GLN A 123 3.30 29.08 6.29
CA GLN A 123 1.97 28.94 6.88
C GLN A 123 1.61 27.45 7.01
N ILE A 124 1.18 27.05 8.21
CA ILE A 124 0.65 25.71 8.49
C ILE A 124 -0.82 25.84 8.79
N GLN A 125 -1.68 25.07 8.11
CA GLN A 125 -3.13 25.10 8.27
C GLN A 125 -3.70 23.71 8.55
N TRP A 126 -4.80 23.66 9.29
CA TRP A 126 -5.55 22.42 9.54
C TRP A 126 -7.00 22.67 9.95
N TYR A 127 -7.84 21.66 9.77
CA TYR A 127 -9.21 21.69 10.27
C TYR A 127 -9.30 21.27 11.73
N GLN A 128 -9.99 22.08 12.52
CA GLN A 128 -10.47 21.69 13.83
C GLN A 128 -11.92 21.21 13.71
N TYR A 129 -12.12 19.90 13.83
CA TYR A 129 -13.44 19.30 13.94
C TYR A 129 -13.91 19.32 15.40
N ILE A 130 -15.04 19.99 15.64
CA ILE A 130 -15.77 19.92 16.90
C ILE A 130 -17.13 19.31 16.59
N PRO A 131 -17.56 18.22 17.26
CA PRO A 131 -18.85 17.61 17.01
C PRO A 131 -19.97 18.64 17.03
N LYS A 132 -20.85 18.60 16.02
CA LYS A 132 -21.99 19.52 15.85
C LYS A 132 -21.60 21.00 15.59
N GLN A 133 -20.35 21.30 15.26
CA GLN A 133 -19.94 22.62 14.78
C GLN A 133 -19.37 22.51 13.37
N ARG A 134 -19.48 23.61 12.59
CA ARG A 134 -18.76 23.70 11.32
C ARG A 134 -17.25 23.61 11.60
N PRO A 135 -16.48 22.87 10.77
CA PRO A 135 -15.02 22.82 10.88
C PRO A 135 -14.45 24.23 10.92
N LYS A 136 -13.51 24.47 11.83
CA LYS A 136 -12.82 25.75 11.94
C LYS A 136 -11.41 25.62 11.39
N ASN A 137 -11.03 26.55 10.53
CA ASN A 137 -9.67 26.65 10.05
C ASN A 137 -8.77 27.16 11.17
N ARG A 138 -7.71 26.44 11.43
CA ARG A 138 -6.61 26.88 12.29
C ARG A 138 -5.40 27.14 11.42
N SER A 139 -4.59 28.11 11.84
CA SER A 139 -3.32 28.42 11.19
C SER A 139 -2.24 28.74 12.21
N LEU A 140 -1.00 28.47 11.81
CA LEU A 140 0.22 28.83 12.51
C LEU A 140 1.20 29.37 11.47
N VAL A 141 1.99 30.39 11.82
CA VAL A 141 3.05 30.92 10.94
C VAL A 141 4.40 30.64 11.58
N LEU A 142 5.28 30.01 10.82
CA LEU A 142 6.68 29.78 11.16
C LEU A 142 7.55 30.77 10.40
N LYS A 143 8.40 31.51 11.10
CA LYS A 143 9.15 32.61 10.52
C LYS A 143 10.38 32.14 9.75
N SER A 144 10.65 32.76 8.60
CA SER A 144 11.88 32.63 7.82
C SER A 144 12.25 31.18 7.50
N CYS A 145 11.30 30.43 6.94
CA CYS A 145 11.49 29.02 6.62
C CYS A 145 10.71 28.59 5.38
N ASN A 146 11.21 27.53 4.74
CA ASN A 146 10.63 26.96 3.53
C ASN A 146 9.61 25.85 3.88
N TYR A 147 8.44 25.92 3.26
CA TYR A 147 7.33 25.04 3.60
C TYR A 147 7.58 23.56 3.27
N TYR A 148 8.33 23.25 2.21
CA TYR A 148 8.72 21.87 1.88
C TYR A 148 9.59 21.25 2.98
N GLU A 149 10.59 22.00 3.47
CA GLU A 149 11.45 21.51 4.55
C GLU A 149 10.68 21.31 5.86
N GLU A 150 9.77 22.23 6.20
CA GLU A 150 8.96 22.13 7.41
C GLU A 150 7.95 20.97 7.35
N ALA A 151 7.35 20.72 6.17
CA ALA A 151 6.49 19.56 5.95
C ALA A 151 7.25 18.25 6.17
N VAL A 152 8.45 18.12 5.59
CA VAL A 152 9.29 16.92 5.75
C VAL A 152 9.76 16.76 7.19
N LYS A 153 10.21 17.84 7.86
CA LYS A 153 10.56 17.81 9.29
C LYS A 153 9.37 17.34 10.14
N PHE A 154 8.16 17.77 9.80
CA PHE A 154 6.95 17.34 10.49
C PHE A 154 6.67 15.85 10.26
N ALA A 155 6.71 15.38 9.01
CA ALA A 155 6.49 13.97 8.68
C ALA A 155 7.52 13.07 9.38
N GLU A 156 8.81 13.39 9.29
CA GLU A 156 9.89 12.63 9.92
C GLU A 156 9.80 12.65 11.46
N LYS A 157 9.32 13.74 12.06
CA LYS A 157 9.05 13.79 13.50
C LYS A 157 8.00 12.75 13.88
N TRP A 158 7.00 12.52 13.06
CA TRP A 158 5.98 11.48 13.28
C TRP A 158 6.50 10.07 13.01
N MET A 159 7.32 9.88 11.97
CA MET A 159 8.03 8.63 11.75
C MET A 159 8.93 8.29 12.96
N LYS A 160 9.64 9.27 13.52
CA LYS A 160 10.45 9.08 14.73
C LYS A 160 9.61 8.72 15.95
N LYS A 161 8.41 9.30 16.11
CA LYS A 161 7.49 8.97 17.21
C LYS A 161 7.03 7.51 17.19
N CYS A 162 6.93 6.89 16.02
CA CYS A 162 6.65 5.46 15.88
C CYS A 162 7.91 4.61 15.72
N ASN A 163 9.09 5.14 16.07
CA ASN A 163 10.38 4.45 15.89
C ASN A 163 10.61 3.95 14.45
N PHE A 164 10.08 4.66 13.46
CA PHE A 164 10.10 4.32 12.03
C PHE A 164 9.38 2.99 11.69
N GLU A 165 8.50 2.52 12.57
CA GLU A 165 7.83 1.22 12.44
C GLU A 165 6.43 1.27 11.78
N LEU A 166 6.16 2.32 10.99
CA LEU A 166 4.91 2.45 10.23
C LEU A 166 4.71 1.32 9.20
N LYS A 167 3.45 1.06 8.83
CA LYS A 167 3.05 -0.02 7.91
C LYS A 167 2.95 0.42 6.46
N ASP A 168 2.57 1.65 6.21
CA ASP A 168 2.32 2.19 4.87
C ASP A 168 2.93 3.60 4.76
N ILE A 169 3.62 3.88 3.66
CA ILE A 169 4.14 5.21 3.36
C ILE A 169 3.74 5.63 1.94
N LYS A 170 3.21 6.85 1.82
CA LYS A 170 2.89 7.47 0.53
C LYS A 170 3.69 8.77 0.38
N ILE A 171 4.48 8.90 -0.68
CA ILE A 171 5.31 10.07 -0.96
C ILE A 171 5.09 10.49 -2.41
N GLU A 172 4.24 11.49 -2.65
CA GLU A 172 3.97 12.07 -3.96
C GLU A 172 4.40 13.54 -3.95
N MET A 173 5.70 13.75 -3.71
CA MET A 173 6.31 15.05 -3.55
C MET A 173 7.45 15.17 -4.54
N LYS A 174 7.34 16.13 -5.47
CA LYS A 174 8.22 16.22 -6.63
C LYS A 174 9.69 16.40 -6.24
N ASN A 175 9.92 17.22 -5.22
CA ASN A 175 11.27 17.58 -4.74
C ASN A 175 11.47 17.16 -3.29
N TYR A 176 11.42 15.85 -3.00
CA TYR A 176 11.73 15.36 -1.65
C TYR A 176 13.21 15.67 -1.29
N PRO A 177 13.51 16.39 -0.18
CA PRO A 177 14.86 16.79 0.19
C PRO A 177 15.65 15.62 0.79
N MET A 178 16.04 14.65 -0.05
CA MET A 178 16.72 13.40 0.35
C MET A 178 18.00 13.65 1.17
N ASP A 179 18.80 14.65 0.81
CA ASP A 179 20.06 14.97 1.50
C ASP A 179 19.88 15.47 2.93
N LYS A 180 18.70 16.02 3.24
CA LYS A 180 18.35 16.53 4.58
C LYS A 180 17.57 15.50 5.40
N SER A 181 17.15 14.39 4.78
CA SER A 181 16.33 13.38 5.42
C SER A 181 17.10 12.62 6.50
N LYS A 182 16.43 12.34 7.61
CA LYS A 182 17.00 11.54 8.71
C LYS A 182 16.56 10.08 8.64
N ILE A 183 15.82 9.69 7.61
CA ILE A 183 15.30 8.33 7.44
C ILE A 183 16.44 7.38 7.06
N LYS A 184 16.72 6.46 7.96
CA LYS A 184 17.68 5.37 7.72
C LYS A 184 17.00 4.13 7.19
N SER A 185 15.90 3.72 7.82
CA SER A 185 15.11 2.55 7.45
C SER A 185 13.68 2.63 8.00
N LEU A 186 12.78 1.90 7.36
CA LEU A 186 11.36 1.74 7.68
C LEU A 186 11.06 0.23 7.84
N PRO A 187 11.60 -0.44 8.88
CA PRO A 187 11.71 -1.90 8.92
C PRO A 187 10.38 -2.67 8.96
N LYS A 188 9.27 -2.01 9.31
CA LYS A 188 7.94 -2.63 9.37
C LYS A 188 7.00 -2.21 8.25
N CYS A 189 7.50 -1.42 7.29
CA CYS A 189 6.76 -0.99 6.12
C CYS A 189 6.42 -2.20 5.25
N LYS A 190 5.16 -2.26 4.81
CA LYS A 190 4.61 -3.32 3.94
C LYS A 190 4.07 -2.76 2.63
N CYS A 191 3.64 -1.52 2.61
CA CYS A 191 3.10 -0.85 1.43
C CYS A 191 3.86 0.45 1.21
N ILE A 192 4.29 0.70 -0.02
CA ILE A 192 4.94 1.95 -0.39
C ILE A 192 4.34 2.49 -1.69
N ARG A 193 4.04 3.79 -1.70
CA ARG A 193 3.66 4.52 -2.89
C ARG A 193 4.57 5.71 -3.08
N ILE A 194 5.24 5.81 -4.22
CA ILE A 194 6.15 6.90 -4.54
C ILE A 194 5.71 7.53 -5.85
N GLY A 195 5.43 8.83 -5.81
CA GLY A 195 5.28 9.69 -6.97
C GLY A 195 6.58 10.45 -7.21
N SER A 196 7.22 10.24 -8.36
CA SER A 196 8.41 10.99 -8.78
C SER A 196 8.64 10.83 -10.28
N ASP A 197 9.26 11.84 -10.89
CA ASP A 197 9.75 11.80 -12.28
C ASP A 197 11.27 11.56 -12.32
N ASP A 198 11.85 11.09 -11.21
CA ASP A 198 13.27 10.79 -11.04
C ASP A 198 13.49 9.35 -10.54
N VAL A 199 14.28 8.59 -11.31
CA VAL A 199 14.61 7.19 -11.01
C VAL A 199 15.38 7.08 -9.69
N GLU A 200 16.25 8.05 -9.38
CA GLU A 200 17.06 7.99 -8.16
C GLU A 200 16.22 8.20 -6.90
N THR A 201 15.14 8.98 -6.99
CA THR A 201 14.14 9.11 -5.92
C THR A 201 13.46 7.77 -5.63
N PHE A 202 13.05 7.01 -6.65
CA PHE A 202 12.52 5.65 -6.46
C PHE A 202 13.56 4.74 -5.80
N ARG A 203 14.79 4.75 -6.31
CA ARG A 203 15.89 3.94 -5.79
C ARG A 203 16.15 4.25 -4.31
N TRP A 204 16.20 5.52 -3.96
CA TRP A 204 16.46 5.97 -2.59
C TRP A 204 15.39 5.48 -1.62
N TRP A 205 14.10 5.59 -1.98
CA TRP A 205 13.00 5.13 -1.14
C TRP A 205 12.94 3.62 -1.00
N LEU A 206 13.15 2.87 -2.08
CA LEU A 206 13.18 1.40 -2.05
C LEU A 206 14.30 0.87 -1.13
N GLN A 207 15.44 1.57 -1.04
CA GLN A 207 16.50 1.24 -0.09
C GLN A 207 16.12 1.44 1.38
N LYS A 208 15.07 2.21 1.69
CA LYS A 208 14.63 2.44 3.08
C LYS A 208 13.67 1.37 3.59
N VAL A 209 13.06 0.59 2.71
CA VAL A 209 12.02 -0.39 3.06
C VAL A 209 12.54 -1.83 2.96
N PRO A 210 11.88 -2.81 3.60
CA PRO A 210 12.28 -4.20 3.53
C PRO A 210 12.21 -4.77 2.11
N ASN A 211 13.01 -5.80 1.82
CA ASN A 211 12.99 -6.48 0.52
C ASN A 211 11.65 -7.13 0.18
N GLN A 212 10.89 -7.56 1.20
CA GLN A 212 9.59 -8.20 1.00
C GLN A 212 8.47 -7.23 1.37
N LEU A 213 7.89 -6.64 0.34
CA LEU A 213 6.72 -5.77 0.44
C LEU A 213 5.45 -6.55 0.10
N LYS A 214 4.32 -6.05 0.59
CA LYS A 214 3.00 -6.48 0.15
C LYS A 214 2.59 -5.74 -1.12
N ASP A 215 2.89 -4.44 -1.17
CA ASP A 215 2.42 -3.58 -2.24
C ASP A 215 3.44 -2.49 -2.58
N VAL A 216 3.64 -2.25 -3.87
CA VAL A 216 4.56 -1.24 -4.41
C VAL A 216 3.87 -0.46 -5.50
N GLU A 217 3.74 0.85 -5.30
CA GLU A 217 3.23 1.77 -6.31
C GLU A 217 4.29 2.79 -6.70
N LEU A 218 4.61 2.86 -8.00
CA LEU A 218 5.56 3.83 -8.57
C LEU A 218 4.84 4.66 -9.64
N VAL A 219 4.80 5.96 -9.46
CA VAL A 219 3.93 6.87 -10.23
C VAL A 219 4.77 8.02 -10.77
N ALA A 220 4.67 8.31 -12.07
CA ALA A 220 5.17 9.58 -12.61
C ALA A 220 4.20 10.71 -12.20
N LEU A 221 4.72 11.84 -11.71
CA LEU A 221 3.91 12.96 -11.24
C LEU A 221 3.51 13.91 -12.37
N ASP A 222 4.39 14.12 -13.34
CA ASP A 222 4.15 15.01 -14.48
C ASP A 222 3.34 14.31 -15.60
N ALA A 223 2.79 15.11 -16.52
CA ALA A 223 2.00 14.64 -17.66
C ALA A 223 2.81 13.82 -18.70
N ASP A 224 4.13 13.70 -18.54
CA ASP A 224 5.04 12.98 -19.43
C ASP A 224 5.08 11.46 -19.15
N ARG A 225 3.91 10.88 -18.81
CA ARG A 225 3.70 9.43 -18.64
C ARG A 225 4.28 8.63 -19.80
N GLU A 226 4.22 9.18 -21.01
CA GLU A 226 4.65 8.51 -22.23
C GLU A 226 6.18 8.46 -22.39
N VAL A 227 6.92 9.24 -21.63
CA VAL A 227 8.38 9.37 -21.78
C VAL A 227 9.13 8.78 -20.59
N PHE A 228 8.66 9.02 -19.37
CA PHE A 228 9.34 8.53 -18.17
C PHE A 228 9.28 7.00 -18.07
N THR A 229 10.47 6.39 -18.01
CA THR A 229 10.65 4.94 -18.07
C THR A 229 11.54 4.46 -16.93
N ILE A 230 11.05 3.51 -16.14
CA ILE A 230 11.82 2.86 -15.09
C ILE A 230 12.77 1.83 -15.74
N PRO A 231 14.09 1.95 -15.53
CA PRO A 231 15.06 1.08 -16.18
C PRO A 231 15.07 -0.31 -15.54
N SER A 232 15.47 -1.30 -16.34
CA SER A 232 15.49 -2.72 -15.96
C SER A 232 16.33 -3.03 -14.71
N ASP A 233 17.41 -2.28 -14.45
CA ASP A 233 18.26 -2.47 -13.27
C ASP A 233 17.53 -2.14 -11.96
N LEU A 234 16.70 -1.09 -11.97
CA LEU A 234 15.88 -0.73 -10.80
C LEU A 234 14.76 -1.75 -10.60
N LEU A 235 14.15 -2.23 -11.69
CA LEU A 235 13.08 -3.24 -11.65
C LEU A 235 13.55 -4.58 -11.08
N ASN A 236 14.85 -4.88 -11.15
CA ASN A 236 15.46 -6.06 -10.50
C ASN A 236 15.57 -5.96 -8.97
N ALA A 237 15.21 -4.82 -8.36
CA ALA A 237 15.22 -4.68 -6.92
C ALA A 237 14.37 -5.77 -6.24
N PRO A 238 14.86 -6.43 -5.18
CA PRO A 238 14.09 -7.44 -4.45
C PRO A 238 12.69 -6.96 -4.03
N GLN A 239 12.59 -5.68 -3.66
CA GLN A 239 11.36 -4.98 -3.31
C GLN A 239 10.28 -5.09 -4.39
N ILE A 240 10.67 -5.09 -5.67
CA ILE A 240 9.77 -5.19 -6.83
C ILE A 240 9.61 -6.66 -7.24
N MET A 241 10.70 -7.41 -7.35
CA MET A 241 10.65 -8.80 -7.83
C MET A 241 9.91 -9.75 -6.86
N GLN A 242 9.90 -9.44 -5.56
CA GLN A 242 9.34 -10.30 -4.50
C GLN A 242 8.01 -9.78 -3.93
N THR A 243 7.50 -8.62 -4.36
CA THR A 243 6.22 -8.09 -3.86
C THR A 243 5.05 -8.97 -4.28
N SER A 244 4.00 -9.01 -3.47
CA SER A 244 2.75 -9.71 -3.84
C SER A 244 1.89 -8.90 -4.80
N ASP A 245 1.97 -7.57 -4.76
CA ASP A 245 1.18 -6.69 -5.60
C ASP A 245 2.05 -5.48 -6.01
N PHE A 246 1.90 -5.01 -7.25
CA PHE A 246 2.43 -3.72 -7.64
C PHE A 246 1.63 -3.05 -8.74
N TYR A 247 1.71 -1.72 -8.77
CA TYR A 247 1.06 -0.88 -9.77
C TYR A 247 2.00 0.26 -10.16
N PHE A 248 2.44 0.26 -11.41
CA PHE A 248 3.28 1.32 -11.95
C PHE A 248 2.48 2.18 -12.90
N TRP A 249 2.31 3.45 -12.54
CA TRP A 249 1.71 4.47 -13.40
C TRP A 249 2.80 5.23 -14.15
N CYS A 250 3.57 4.46 -14.93
CA CYS A 250 4.67 4.89 -15.79
C CYS A 250 5.13 3.69 -16.65
N ARG A 251 6.06 3.94 -17.58
CA ARG A 251 6.68 2.89 -18.40
C ARG A 251 7.70 2.10 -17.60
N ALA A 252 7.78 0.79 -17.84
CA ALA A 252 8.72 -0.10 -17.18
C ALA A 252 9.40 -1.04 -18.18
N GLU A 253 10.73 -1.09 -18.14
CA GLU A 253 11.59 -1.92 -18.99
C GLU A 253 11.81 -3.32 -18.43
N PHE A 254 10.74 -3.99 -17.98
CA PHE A 254 10.83 -5.41 -17.70
C PHE A 254 11.16 -6.18 -18.99
N SER A 255 12.14 -7.07 -18.90
CA SER A 255 12.39 -8.13 -19.88
C SER A 255 11.43 -9.30 -19.68
N ASP A 256 11.29 -10.15 -20.70
CA ASP A 256 10.50 -11.38 -20.59
C ASP A 256 11.01 -12.27 -19.44
N GLU A 257 12.31 -12.39 -19.25
CA GLU A 257 12.89 -13.15 -18.14
C GLU A 257 12.48 -12.58 -16.78
N GLN A 258 12.48 -11.26 -16.62
CA GLN A 258 12.02 -10.63 -15.38
C GLN A 258 10.52 -10.90 -15.15
N LEU A 259 9.67 -10.70 -16.17
CA LEU A 259 8.23 -10.99 -16.09
C LEU A 259 7.97 -12.42 -15.61
N LEU A 260 8.68 -13.40 -16.17
CA LEU A 260 8.54 -14.81 -15.84
C LEU A 260 9.01 -15.18 -14.42
N ASN A 261 9.76 -14.30 -13.76
CA ASN A 261 10.32 -14.51 -12.43
C ASN A 261 9.63 -13.70 -11.31
N LEU A 262 8.74 -12.76 -11.67
CA LEU A 262 7.95 -11.98 -10.71
C LEU A 262 7.17 -12.88 -9.75
N LYS A 263 7.03 -12.44 -8.50
CA LYS A 263 6.21 -13.10 -7.47
C LYS A 263 4.84 -12.44 -7.25
N ALA A 264 4.52 -11.42 -8.04
CA ALA A 264 3.29 -10.66 -7.88
C ALA A 264 2.06 -11.47 -8.32
N SER A 265 1.04 -11.46 -7.46
CA SER A 265 -0.29 -11.99 -7.76
C SER A 265 -1.15 -10.98 -8.52
N SER A 266 -0.95 -9.67 -8.30
CA SER A 266 -1.56 -8.61 -9.10
C SER A 266 -0.49 -7.65 -9.58
N LEU A 267 -0.41 -7.45 -10.89
CA LEU A 267 0.52 -6.48 -11.48
C LEU A 267 -0.15 -5.62 -12.55
N SER A 268 0.31 -4.38 -12.68
CA SER A 268 -0.14 -3.45 -13.71
C SER A 268 0.94 -2.44 -14.03
N PHE A 269 1.37 -2.35 -15.29
CA PHE A 269 2.36 -1.38 -15.74
C PHE A 269 2.33 -1.20 -17.27
N ASP A 270 2.92 -0.11 -17.75
CA ASP A 270 3.11 0.15 -19.18
C ASP A 270 4.41 -0.50 -19.65
N CYS A 271 4.29 -1.52 -20.49
CA CYS A 271 5.38 -2.43 -20.83
C CYS A 271 6.15 -1.96 -22.08
N VAL A 272 7.47 -1.84 -21.95
CA VAL A 272 8.34 -1.39 -23.06
C VAL A 272 8.92 -2.57 -23.85
N ASN A 273 9.48 -3.55 -23.14
CA ASN A 273 10.29 -4.62 -23.75
C ASN A 273 9.62 -6.00 -23.74
N ILE A 274 8.42 -6.12 -23.19
CA ILE A 274 7.71 -7.41 -23.08
C ILE A 274 7.19 -7.84 -24.46
N THR A 275 7.61 -9.04 -24.88
CA THR A 275 7.21 -9.63 -26.16
C THR A 275 5.94 -10.46 -26.04
N ASP A 276 5.27 -10.68 -27.16
CA ASP A 276 4.07 -11.52 -27.20
C ASP A 276 4.43 -12.99 -26.89
N GLY A 277 5.64 -13.43 -27.27
CA GLY A 277 6.22 -14.71 -26.85
C GLY A 277 6.47 -14.81 -25.34
N GLY A 278 6.95 -13.73 -24.70
CA GLY A 278 7.12 -13.66 -23.25
C GLY A 278 5.80 -13.77 -22.48
N ILE A 279 4.76 -13.09 -22.97
CA ILE A 279 3.40 -13.19 -22.42
C ILE A 279 2.83 -14.60 -22.61
N ASN A 280 3.00 -15.19 -23.80
CA ASN A 280 2.59 -16.56 -24.07
C ASN A 280 3.25 -17.57 -23.12
N GLU A 281 4.56 -17.44 -22.88
CA GLU A 281 5.28 -18.29 -21.92
C GLU A 281 4.81 -18.07 -20.48
N TYR A 282 4.49 -16.83 -20.09
CA TYR A 282 3.93 -16.51 -18.78
C TYR A 282 2.61 -17.26 -18.54
N ILE A 283 1.71 -17.24 -19.53
CA ILE A 283 0.44 -17.99 -19.50
C ILE A 283 0.71 -19.49 -19.46
N LYS A 284 1.64 -20.00 -20.29
CA LYS A 284 2.02 -21.42 -20.31
C LYS A 284 2.53 -21.91 -18.96
N ARG A 285 3.30 -21.11 -18.23
CA ARG A 285 3.73 -21.49 -16.88
C ARG A 285 2.54 -21.63 -15.94
N TRP A 286 1.58 -20.71 -16.01
CA TRP A 286 0.37 -20.77 -15.17
C TRP A 286 -0.46 -22.03 -15.45
N ILE A 287 -0.81 -22.31 -16.72
CA ILE A 287 -1.66 -23.46 -17.06
C ILE A 287 -1.03 -24.81 -16.69
N ASN A 288 0.30 -24.87 -16.60
CA ASN A 288 1.07 -26.06 -16.22
C ASN A 288 1.37 -26.13 -14.71
N GLY A 289 0.72 -25.30 -13.88
CA GLY A 289 0.89 -25.29 -12.42
C GLY A 289 2.21 -24.69 -11.93
N LYS A 290 2.94 -23.98 -12.80
CA LYS A 290 4.21 -23.29 -12.50
C LYS A 290 4.04 -21.76 -12.39
N GLY A 291 2.81 -21.27 -12.36
CA GLY A 291 2.49 -19.86 -12.18
C GLY A 291 2.69 -19.37 -10.76
N VAL A 292 2.48 -18.07 -10.55
CA VAL A 292 2.53 -17.46 -9.22
C VAL A 292 1.36 -17.99 -8.36
N PRO A 293 1.60 -18.43 -7.10
CA PRO A 293 0.54 -18.84 -6.21
C PRO A 293 -0.48 -17.73 -5.97
N LYS A 294 -1.78 -18.06 -6.05
CA LYS A 294 -2.89 -17.11 -5.88
C LYS A 294 -2.84 -15.94 -6.89
N PHE A 295 -2.28 -16.16 -8.08
CA PHE A 295 -2.29 -15.19 -9.17
C PHE A 295 -3.70 -14.66 -9.42
N LYS A 296 -3.87 -13.34 -9.49
CA LYS A 296 -5.15 -12.66 -9.74
C LYS A 296 -5.19 -12.05 -11.12
N ARG A 297 -4.22 -11.18 -11.43
CA ARG A 297 -4.20 -10.46 -12.70
C ARG A 297 -2.84 -9.94 -13.12
N ALA A 298 -2.67 -9.76 -14.42
CA ALA A 298 -1.58 -9.05 -15.04
C ALA A 298 -2.14 -8.08 -16.09
N LEU A 299 -1.94 -6.78 -15.90
CA LEU A 299 -2.34 -5.74 -16.83
C LEU A 299 -1.08 -5.17 -17.51
N LEU A 300 -0.88 -5.55 -18.77
CA LEU A 300 0.31 -5.19 -19.54
C LEU A 300 -0.10 -4.12 -20.57
N TRP A 301 -0.02 -2.86 -20.15
CA TRP A 301 -0.39 -1.72 -20.98
C TRP A 301 0.67 -1.44 -22.05
N GLY A 302 0.28 -0.84 -23.15
CA GLY A 302 1.20 -0.33 -24.16
C GLY A 302 0.55 -0.19 -25.53
N ASN A 303 1.07 0.72 -26.34
CA ASN A 303 0.51 1.07 -27.66
C ASN A 303 1.01 0.16 -28.80
N LYS A 304 1.72 -0.93 -28.48
CA LYS A 304 2.24 -1.87 -29.46
C LYS A 304 1.11 -2.74 -30.02
N ALA A 305 0.96 -2.78 -31.34
CA ALA A 305 0.09 -3.74 -31.99
C ALA A 305 0.53 -5.17 -31.64
N ARG A 306 -0.39 -5.95 -31.07
CA ARG A 306 -0.14 -7.31 -30.56
C ARG A 306 -0.37 -8.36 -31.64
N ASP A 307 0.57 -9.30 -31.77
CA ASP A 307 0.37 -10.48 -32.60
C ASP A 307 -0.44 -11.51 -31.80
N TYR A 308 -1.75 -11.55 -32.09
CA TYR A 308 -2.66 -12.47 -31.42
C TYR A 308 -2.31 -13.95 -31.67
N ALA A 309 -1.78 -14.28 -32.85
CA ALA A 309 -1.36 -15.64 -33.17
C ALA A 309 -0.13 -16.04 -32.36
N GLU A 310 0.81 -15.13 -32.14
CA GLU A 310 1.95 -15.37 -31.25
C GLU A 310 1.52 -15.50 -29.78
N LEU A 311 0.66 -14.60 -29.28
CA LEU A 311 0.12 -14.63 -27.91
C LEU A 311 -0.56 -15.95 -27.57
N THR A 312 -1.29 -16.52 -28.54
CA THR A 312 -2.09 -17.73 -28.34
C THR A 312 -1.43 -19.02 -28.82
N ARG A 313 -0.22 -18.94 -29.39
CA ARG A 313 0.47 -20.08 -29.99
C ARG A 313 0.63 -21.26 -29.02
N GLY A 314 -0.01 -22.37 -29.37
CA GLY A 314 0.05 -23.62 -28.60
C GLY A 314 -0.73 -23.58 -27.28
N LEU A 315 -1.64 -22.61 -27.11
CA LEU A 315 -2.63 -22.60 -26.04
C LEU A 315 -3.92 -23.23 -26.56
N GLU A 316 -4.56 -24.05 -25.73
CA GLU A 316 -5.95 -24.47 -25.94
C GLU A 316 -6.84 -23.43 -25.25
N TYR A 317 -7.78 -22.86 -25.99
CA TYR A 317 -8.66 -21.81 -25.49
C TYR A 317 -10.05 -21.89 -26.13
N ARG A 318 -11.06 -21.37 -25.41
CA ARG A 318 -12.43 -21.16 -25.91
C ARG A 318 -12.62 -19.68 -26.21
N GLN A 319 -13.06 -19.37 -27.43
CA GLN A 319 -13.41 -18.01 -27.80
C GLN A 319 -14.64 -17.56 -27.00
N TRP A 320 -14.68 -16.30 -26.57
CA TRP A 320 -15.94 -15.68 -26.14
C TRP A 320 -16.78 -15.39 -27.39
N ASP A 321 -17.45 -16.44 -27.88
CA ASP A 321 -18.44 -16.37 -28.94
C ASP A 321 -19.85 -16.24 -28.34
N ALA A 322 -20.87 -16.13 -29.20
CA ALA A 322 -22.26 -15.99 -28.76
C ALA A 322 -22.71 -17.13 -27.81
N ALA A 323 -22.16 -18.33 -27.96
CA ALA A 323 -22.51 -19.45 -27.10
C ALA A 323 -21.88 -19.32 -25.70
N PHE A 324 -20.62 -18.87 -25.60
CA PHE A 324 -20.02 -18.55 -24.31
C PHE A 324 -20.72 -17.36 -23.64
N GLU A 325 -21.03 -16.32 -24.40
CA GLU A 325 -21.75 -15.14 -23.89
C GLU A 325 -23.15 -15.48 -23.40
N GLU A 326 -23.86 -16.42 -24.03
CA GLU A 326 -25.14 -16.91 -23.54
C GLU A 326 -24.98 -17.74 -22.25
N GLU A 327 -23.98 -18.62 -22.19
CA GLU A 327 -23.68 -19.47 -21.03
C GLU A 327 -23.27 -18.64 -19.79
N ALA A 328 -22.45 -17.61 -19.99
CA ALA A 328 -21.82 -16.82 -18.94
C ALA A 328 -22.23 -15.34 -19.00
N ALA A 329 -23.46 -15.03 -19.42
CA ALA A 329 -23.93 -13.68 -19.73
C ALA A 329 -23.70 -12.66 -18.59
N GLY A 330 -23.99 -13.06 -17.35
CA GLY A 330 -23.79 -12.20 -16.18
C GLY A 330 -22.32 -11.81 -15.99
N PHE A 331 -21.42 -12.80 -16.09
CA PHE A 331 -19.98 -12.58 -16.00
C PHE A 331 -19.45 -11.74 -17.17
N CYS A 332 -19.84 -12.04 -18.41
CA CYS A 332 -19.37 -11.30 -19.59
C CYS A 332 -19.76 -9.82 -19.52
N GLY A 333 -21.00 -9.52 -19.13
CA GLY A 333 -21.48 -8.16 -18.96
C GLY A 333 -20.73 -7.39 -17.86
N ASP A 334 -20.47 -8.03 -16.72
CA ASP A 334 -19.68 -7.41 -15.65
C ASP A 334 -18.20 -7.24 -16.04
N PHE A 335 -17.63 -8.20 -16.76
CA PHE A 335 -16.26 -8.15 -17.24
C PHE A 335 -16.06 -6.99 -18.22
N GLU A 336 -16.92 -6.83 -19.23
CA GLU A 336 -16.83 -5.70 -20.14
C GLU A 336 -16.93 -4.35 -19.42
N ARG A 337 -17.83 -4.26 -18.43
CA ARG A 337 -18.07 -3.04 -17.65
C ARG A 337 -16.86 -2.64 -16.81
N VAL A 338 -16.15 -3.62 -16.22
CA VAL A 338 -15.08 -3.38 -15.25
C VAL A 338 -13.69 -3.43 -15.89
N CYS A 339 -13.47 -4.38 -16.80
CA CYS A 339 -12.18 -4.67 -17.42
C CYS A 339 -12.05 -4.09 -18.83
N GLY A 340 -13.14 -3.57 -19.40
CA GLY A 340 -13.16 -3.01 -20.75
C GLY A 340 -13.36 -4.08 -21.83
N ARG A 341 -13.59 -3.61 -23.06
CA ARG A 341 -13.81 -4.46 -24.23
C ARG A 341 -12.50 -4.83 -24.92
N GLY A 342 -12.49 -6.01 -25.54
CA GLY A 342 -11.40 -6.47 -26.39
C GLY A 342 -11.68 -7.87 -26.91
N ASN A 343 -10.67 -8.48 -27.53
CA ASN A 343 -10.76 -9.87 -27.95
C ASN A 343 -10.53 -10.78 -26.73
N CYS A 344 -11.59 -11.41 -26.24
CA CYS A 344 -11.57 -12.24 -25.04
C CYS A 344 -11.57 -13.73 -25.37
N VAL A 345 -10.71 -14.48 -24.68
CA VAL A 345 -10.70 -15.94 -24.69
C VAL A 345 -10.52 -16.53 -23.30
N GLN A 346 -11.08 -17.72 -23.10
CA GLN A 346 -10.91 -18.50 -21.88
C GLN A 346 -9.85 -19.59 -22.08
N ILE A 347 -8.81 -19.59 -21.26
CA ILE A 347 -7.67 -20.51 -21.31
C ILE A 347 -7.72 -21.40 -20.06
N TYR A 348 -7.95 -22.69 -20.23
CA TYR A 348 -8.13 -23.62 -19.13
C TYR A 348 -6.79 -24.13 -18.57
N SER A 349 -6.74 -24.34 -17.26
CA SER A 349 -5.61 -24.99 -16.61
C SER A 349 -5.51 -26.46 -17.02
N LYS A 350 -4.27 -26.94 -17.22
CA LYS A 350 -3.99 -28.36 -17.46
C LYS A 350 -3.93 -29.17 -16.17
N ILE A 351 -3.91 -28.49 -15.02
CA ILE A 351 -3.87 -29.12 -13.69
C ILE A 351 -5.29 -29.32 -13.15
N ASP A 352 -6.16 -28.32 -13.31
CA ASP A 352 -7.57 -28.42 -12.91
C ASP A 352 -8.45 -27.82 -14.02
N PRO A 353 -9.25 -28.62 -14.75
CA PRO A 353 -10.00 -28.15 -15.89
C PRO A 353 -11.12 -27.14 -15.53
N TYR A 354 -11.43 -26.98 -14.24
CA TYR A 354 -12.42 -26.00 -13.79
C TYR A 354 -11.81 -24.62 -13.50
N GLU A 355 -10.49 -24.55 -13.41
CA GLU A 355 -9.73 -23.31 -13.23
C GLU A 355 -9.30 -22.75 -14.60
N SER A 356 -9.47 -21.44 -14.80
CA SER A 356 -9.12 -20.84 -16.10
C SER A 356 -8.80 -19.35 -16.04
N LEU A 357 -8.00 -18.91 -17.01
CA LEU A 357 -7.67 -17.50 -17.23
C LEU A 357 -8.53 -16.90 -18.33
N THR A 358 -8.99 -15.67 -18.14
CA THR A 358 -9.44 -14.83 -19.25
C THR A 358 -8.25 -14.04 -19.77
N LEU A 359 -7.95 -14.19 -21.06
CA LEU A 359 -7.05 -13.32 -21.80
C LEU A 359 -7.90 -12.33 -22.59
N ASN A 360 -7.75 -11.04 -22.29
CA ASN A 360 -8.38 -9.93 -23.01
C ASN A 360 -7.30 -9.11 -23.71
N VAL A 361 -7.40 -9.01 -25.04
CA VAL A 361 -6.48 -8.23 -25.87
C VAL A 361 -7.23 -7.02 -26.44
N SER A 362 -6.90 -5.82 -25.96
CA SER A 362 -7.40 -4.54 -26.46
C SER A 362 -6.30 -3.81 -27.26
N SER A 363 -6.60 -2.61 -27.75
CA SER A 363 -5.66 -1.78 -28.50
C SER A 363 -4.47 -1.28 -27.67
N ASP A 364 -4.65 -1.18 -26.35
CA ASP A 364 -3.74 -0.51 -25.41
C ASP A 364 -3.34 -1.40 -24.22
N CYS A 365 -3.84 -2.64 -24.16
CA CYS A 365 -3.60 -3.55 -23.05
C CYS A 365 -3.68 -5.02 -23.46
N VAL A 366 -2.79 -5.83 -22.89
CA VAL A 366 -2.98 -7.28 -22.77
C VAL A 366 -3.27 -7.57 -21.30
N ALA A 367 -4.51 -7.96 -21.02
CA ALA A 367 -4.96 -8.23 -19.67
C ALA A 367 -5.20 -9.73 -19.47
N ILE A 368 -4.60 -10.28 -18.42
CA ILE A 368 -4.75 -11.68 -18.02
C ILE A 368 -5.37 -11.69 -16.64
N TYR A 369 -6.52 -12.35 -16.48
CA TYR A 369 -7.23 -12.47 -15.21
C TYR A 369 -7.45 -13.94 -14.87
N TRP A 370 -7.29 -14.31 -13.61
CA TRP A 370 -7.77 -15.59 -13.11
C TRP A 370 -9.26 -15.47 -12.81
N THR A 371 -10.11 -16.03 -13.68
CA THR A 371 -11.55 -15.77 -13.66
C THR A 371 -12.40 -17.00 -13.45
N GLY A 372 -11.99 -18.15 -13.98
CA GLY A 372 -12.70 -19.40 -13.74
C GLY A 372 -12.18 -20.07 -12.48
N HIS A 373 -13.10 -20.33 -11.55
CA HIS A 373 -12.82 -20.99 -10.28
C HIS A 373 -13.61 -22.29 -10.17
N LYS A 374 -12.97 -23.31 -9.61
CA LYS A 374 -13.64 -24.57 -9.32
C LYS A 374 -14.68 -24.38 -8.22
N HIS A 375 -15.92 -24.72 -8.54
CA HIS A 375 -17.00 -24.78 -7.58
C HIS A 375 -17.67 -26.15 -7.59
N GLU A 376 -18.22 -26.57 -6.45
CA GLU A 376 -19.00 -27.80 -6.35
C GLU A 376 -20.36 -27.48 -5.74
N TYR A 377 -21.43 -27.82 -6.45
CA TYR A 377 -22.79 -27.68 -5.96
C TYR A 377 -23.58 -28.96 -6.24
N ASN A 378 -24.22 -29.52 -5.21
CA ASN A 378 -24.98 -30.77 -5.28
C ASN A 378 -24.21 -31.93 -5.95
N GLY A 379 -22.92 -32.07 -5.66
CA GLY A 379 -22.05 -33.13 -6.19
C GLY A 379 -21.68 -32.96 -7.67
N ARG A 380 -21.97 -31.81 -8.28
CA ARG A 380 -21.49 -31.44 -9.63
C ARG A 380 -20.42 -30.37 -9.51
N THR A 381 -19.27 -30.63 -10.12
CA THR A 381 -18.19 -29.65 -10.25
C THR A 381 -18.37 -28.86 -11.54
N TYR A 382 -18.23 -27.54 -11.44
CA TYR A 382 -18.33 -26.61 -12.57
C TYR A 382 -17.36 -25.44 -12.38
N SER A 383 -17.14 -24.67 -13.46
CA SER A 383 -16.41 -23.41 -13.42
C SER A 383 -17.37 -22.28 -13.09
N ASP A 384 -17.13 -21.60 -11.97
CA ASP A 384 -17.77 -20.33 -11.64
C ASP A 384 -16.88 -19.19 -12.11
N TYR A 385 -17.41 -18.28 -12.92
CA TYR A 385 -16.64 -17.19 -13.51
C TYR A 385 -16.85 -15.88 -12.73
N SER A 386 -15.77 -15.25 -12.29
CA SER A 386 -15.81 -13.99 -11.56
C SER A 386 -14.58 -13.13 -11.82
N ILE A 387 -14.67 -11.83 -11.54
CA ILE A 387 -13.52 -10.92 -11.60
C ILE A 387 -12.80 -10.96 -10.23
N PRO A 388 -11.47 -11.20 -10.19
CA PRO A 388 -10.73 -11.42 -8.94
C PRO A 388 -10.42 -10.18 -8.09
#